data_AF-A0A8T5A700-F1
#
_entry.id   AF-A0A8T5A700-F1
#
_cell.length_a   1.000
_cell.length_b   1.000
_cell.length_c   1.000
_cell.angle_alpha   90.00
_cell.angle_beta   90.00
_cell.angle_gamma   90.00
#
_symmetry.space_group_name_H-M   'P 1'
#
loop_
_entity.id
_entity.type
_entity.pdbx_description
1 polymer ?
#
loop_
_entity_poly.entity_id
_entity_poly.type
_entity_poly.pdbx_seq_one_letter_code
_entity_poly.pdbx_strand_id
1 'polypeptide(L)'
;CFSGLNKNFIGDGTWNFYKNKGSCFIRIAMKDLDAQMRTFEFLKVLGLPMEKFEIRTYKVKASDLLKIDSWSKKIYDIILDIIENRGNSVDFAKGFLSGIYDAEGSYSNVLRICNHDESIIKDVKMYGKFLGFNFVEEERGVRLLGELNEVIRFFIITNPIVKRKKEKILNKSLKNAIDEDVEIEKYGEEHVYDITTTSGTFIANGFLTHNCWARSYAKRLASMGVEPYKTHLFEPAFAEWRLRQRFRDGGTVFVSDMGDMWGDWVPGEWIERVLEVVRSKPKTRFFFLTKNPKRYLEYEDRLSENMVLGATIETNRDYGLTRAPTPRKRYESMARLSWPYKVVVVEPILDFNGELLDWICEISPMMVYVGYDNHGNNLPEPKMAKTQILLEALNNITDLRVKTIRKAWHET
;
A
#
# COMPACT_ATOMS: atom_id res chain seq x y z
N CYS A 1 -2.26 -26.02 0.56
CA CYS A 1 -3.48 -26.29 1.36
C CYS A 1 -3.42 -27.60 2.15
N PHE A 2 -3.03 -28.73 1.55
CA PHE A 2 -3.10 -30.06 2.19
C PHE A 2 -2.10 -30.32 3.35
N SER A 3 -1.05 -29.52 3.49
CA SER A 3 0.03 -29.72 4.46
C SER A 3 -0.20 -29.14 5.86
N GLY A 4 -1.09 -28.16 6.02
CA GLY A 4 -1.44 -27.63 7.35
C GLY A 4 -2.27 -28.61 8.17
N LEU A 5 -3.04 -29.47 7.50
CA LEU A 5 -3.83 -30.54 8.10
C LEU A 5 -2.92 -31.62 8.72
N ASN A 6 -1.85 -31.99 8.01
CA ASN A 6 -0.85 -32.96 8.44
C ASN A 6 -0.27 -32.58 9.83
N LYS A 7 0.01 -31.29 10.10
CA LYS A 7 0.64 -30.86 11.35
C LYS A 7 -0.28 -30.32 12.45
N ASN A 8 -1.52 -29.91 12.16
CA ASN A 8 -2.51 -29.77 13.24
C ASN A 8 -2.74 -31.12 13.95
N PHE A 9 -2.63 -32.23 13.21
CA PHE A 9 -2.62 -33.56 13.79
C PHE A 9 -1.31 -33.95 14.49
N ILE A 10 -0.15 -33.44 14.06
CA ILE A 10 1.15 -33.81 14.66
C ILE A 10 1.54 -32.94 15.88
N GLY A 11 1.11 -31.68 15.95
CA GLY A 11 1.31 -30.84 17.14
C GLY A 11 0.25 -31.12 18.21
N ASP A 12 -1.02 -30.78 17.90
CA ASP A 12 -2.15 -30.86 18.85
C ASP A 12 -3.08 -32.07 18.62
N GLY A 13 -2.70 -32.98 17.73
CA GLY A 13 -3.51 -34.17 17.43
C GLY A 13 -3.07 -35.42 18.17
N THR A 14 -3.97 -36.39 18.21
CA THR A 14 -3.75 -37.69 18.85
C THR A 14 -4.43 -38.75 18.02
N TRP A 15 -3.72 -39.83 17.70
CA TRP A 15 -4.26 -40.98 17.00
C TRP A 15 -3.80 -42.26 17.68
N ASN A 16 -4.67 -43.27 17.76
CA ASN A 16 -4.32 -44.55 18.36
C ASN A 16 -5.10 -45.71 17.74
N PHE A 17 -4.51 -46.89 17.75
CA PHE A 17 -5.14 -48.14 17.35
C PHE A 17 -5.14 -49.12 18.54
N TYR A 18 -6.34 -49.40 19.06
CA TYR A 18 -6.51 -50.35 20.16
C TYR A 18 -6.56 -51.78 19.61
N LYS A 19 -5.40 -52.45 19.51
CA LYS A 19 -5.25 -53.82 19.00
C LYS A 19 -6.27 -54.80 19.60
N ASN A 20 -6.53 -54.70 20.91
CA ASN A 20 -7.43 -55.62 21.63
C ASN A 20 -8.93 -55.41 21.30
N LYS A 21 -9.30 -54.26 20.73
CA LYS A 21 -10.70 -53.89 20.44
C LYS A 21 -10.98 -53.71 18.95
N GLY A 22 -9.96 -53.83 18.08
CA GLY A 22 -10.08 -53.57 16.64
C GLY A 22 -10.48 -52.12 16.30
N SER A 23 -10.41 -51.20 17.25
CA SER A 23 -10.92 -49.82 17.12
C SER A 23 -9.77 -48.82 16.99
N CYS A 24 -9.91 -47.86 16.09
CA CYS A 24 -9.02 -46.70 15.95
C CYS A 24 -9.73 -45.42 16.34
N PHE A 25 -8.96 -44.40 16.72
CA PHE A 25 -9.49 -43.04 16.80
C PHE A 25 -8.47 -42.03 16.30
N ILE A 26 -9.00 -40.89 15.87
CA ILE A 26 -8.23 -39.70 15.58
C ILE A 26 -8.86 -38.50 16.28
N ARG A 27 -8.03 -37.58 16.76
CA ARG A 27 -8.44 -36.42 17.55
C ARG A 27 -7.55 -35.22 17.24
N ILE A 28 -8.13 -34.03 17.20
CA ILE A 28 -7.45 -32.74 17.33
C ILE A 28 -8.10 -31.98 18.47
N ALA A 29 -7.29 -31.38 19.34
CA ALA A 29 -7.77 -30.49 20.38
C ALA A 29 -6.90 -29.22 20.44
N MET A 30 -7.42 -28.10 19.97
CA MET A 30 -6.68 -26.83 19.94
C MET A 30 -7.33 -25.78 20.84
N LYS A 31 -6.56 -24.79 21.28
CA LYS A 31 -7.10 -23.64 22.02
C LYS A 31 -7.75 -22.60 21.12
N ASP A 32 -7.24 -22.45 19.90
CA ASP A 32 -7.63 -21.36 19.00
C ASP A 32 -8.73 -21.80 18.03
N LEU A 33 -9.88 -21.12 18.09
CA LEU A 33 -11.03 -21.40 17.23
C LEU A 33 -10.68 -21.25 15.74
N ASP A 34 -9.88 -20.24 15.39
CA ASP A 34 -9.45 -19.98 14.01
C ASP A 34 -8.71 -21.19 13.39
N ALA A 35 -7.82 -21.82 14.16
CA ALA A 35 -7.07 -23.00 13.70
C ALA A 35 -7.95 -24.24 13.55
N GLN A 36 -8.96 -24.38 14.41
CA GLN A 36 -9.93 -25.47 14.30
C GLN A 36 -10.87 -25.29 13.12
N MET A 37 -11.36 -24.07 12.87
CA MET A 37 -12.17 -23.78 11.69
C MET A 37 -11.39 -24.07 10.41
N ARG A 38 -10.11 -23.67 10.34
CA ARG A 38 -9.24 -23.99 9.21
C ARG A 38 -9.05 -25.50 9.04
N THR A 39 -8.88 -26.24 10.13
CA THR A 39 -8.82 -27.71 10.10
C THR A 39 -10.10 -28.30 9.53
N PHE A 40 -11.26 -27.83 9.98
CA PHE A 40 -12.57 -28.29 9.51
C PHE A 40 -12.75 -28.05 8.01
N GLU A 41 -12.37 -26.88 7.52
CA GLU A 41 -12.40 -26.58 6.08
C GLU A 41 -11.45 -27.49 5.28
N PHE A 42 -10.26 -27.80 5.80
CA PHE A 42 -9.38 -28.75 5.13
C PHE A 42 -9.96 -30.18 5.08
N LEU A 43 -10.61 -30.64 6.16
CA LEU A 43 -11.28 -31.95 6.20
C LEU A 43 -12.42 -32.02 5.17
N LYS A 44 -13.19 -30.94 5.00
CA LYS A 44 -14.22 -30.83 3.94
C LYS A 44 -13.62 -30.90 2.54
N VAL A 45 -12.55 -30.15 2.28
CA VAL A 45 -11.89 -30.12 0.96
C VAL A 45 -11.33 -31.49 0.59
N LEU A 46 -10.91 -32.30 1.57
CA LEU A 46 -10.52 -33.69 1.36
C LEU A 46 -11.69 -34.65 1.06
N GLY A 47 -12.93 -34.16 1.06
CA GLY A 47 -14.12 -34.99 0.84
C GLY A 47 -14.38 -35.99 1.96
N LEU A 48 -13.87 -35.74 3.17
CA LEU A 48 -14.11 -36.62 4.30
C LEU A 48 -15.57 -36.48 4.78
N PRO A 49 -16.23 -37.59 5.16
CA PRO A 49 -17.62 -37.56 5.61
C PRO A 49 -17.70 -36.83 6.96
N MET A 50 -18.13 -35.56 6.91
CA MET A 50 -18.12 -34.66 8.07
C MET A 50 -19.04 -35.15 9.19
N GLU A 51 -20.09 -35.92 8.87
CA GLU A 51 -20.99 -36.57 9.84
C GLU A 51 -20.29 -37.64 10.70
N LYS A 52 -19.08 -38.05 10.33
CA LYS A 52 -18.24 -38.97 11.10
C LYS A 52 -17.28 -38.27 12.05
N PHE A 53 -17.32 -36.94 12.12
CA PHE A 53 -16.57 -36.16 13.10
C PHE A 53 -17.51 -35.61 14.15
N GLU A 54 -17.12 -35.76 15.41
CA GLU A 54 -17.79 -35.14 16.53
C GLU A 54 -17.02 -33.92 17.00
N ILE A 55 -17.75 -32.83 17.25
CA ILE A 55 -17.21 -31.58 17.77
C ILE A 55 -17.70 -31.41 19.21
N ARG A 56 -16.77 -31.32 20.16
CA ARG A 56 -17.09 -31.22 21.59
C ARG A 56 -16.24 -30.14 22.25
N THR A 57 -16.83 -29.38 23.17
CA THR A 57 -16.07 -28.47 24.04
C THR A 57 -15.63 -29.23 25.28
N TYR A 58 -14.34 -29.15 25.60
CA TYR A 58 -13.72 -29.83 26.73
C TYR A 58 -13.06 -28.81 27.66
N LYS A 59 -13.48 -28.77 28.92
CA LYS A 59 -12.90 -27.88 29.93
C LYS A 59 -11.60 -28.47 30.46
N VAL A 60 -10.49 -27.76 30.27
CA VAL A 60 -9.22 -28.03 30.95
C VAL A 60 -9.02 -26.98 32.05
N LYS A 61 -8.19 -27.28 33.07
CA LYS A 61 -7.93 -26.37 34.20
C LYS A 61 -7.54 -24.93 33.80
N ALA A 62 -7.00 -24.73 32.60
CA ALA A 62 -6.47 -23.44 32.13
C ALA A 62 -7.27 -22.79 30.97
N SER A 63 -8.16 -23.53 30.29
CA SER A 63 -8.98 -23.01 29.18
C SER A 63 -10.01 -24.03 28.68
N ASP A 64 -11.02 -23.58 27.96
CA ASP A 64 -11.90 -24.43 27.17
C ASP A 64 -11.21 -24.78 25.84
N LEU A 65 -11.13 -26.07 25.52
CA LEU A 65 -10.64 -26.58 24.24
C LEU A 65 -11.82 -27.03 23.40
N LEU A 66 -11.80 -26.74 22.11
CA LEU A 66 -12.71 -27.39 21.17
C LEU A 66 -11.98 -28.65 20.64
N LYS A 67 -12.71 -29.75 20.55
CA LYS A 67 -12.17 -31.07 20.23
C LYS A 67 -12.91 -31.61 19.03
N ILE A 68 -12.17 -32.06 18.04
CA ILE A 68 -12.68 -32.73 16.84
C ILE A 68 -12.15 -34.16 16.87
N ASP A 69 -13.04 -35.17 16.89
CA ASP A 69 -12.61 -36.57 16.85
C ASP A 69 -13.47 -37.46 15.95
N SER A 70 -12.85 -38.51 15.42
CA SER A 70 -13.51 -39.57 14.65
C SER A 70 -12.99 -40.94 15.03
N TRP A 71 -13.89 -41.92 15.06
CA TRP A 71 -13.60 -43.33 15.31
C TRP A 71 -13.72 -44.19 14.05
N SER A 72 -13.89 -43.55 12.89
CA SER A 72 -14.03 -44.22 11.60
C SER A 72 -12.67 -44.75 11.12
N LYS A 73 -12.58 -46.06 10.87
CA LYS A 73 -11.36 -46.69 10.32
C LYS A 73 -10.93 -46.10 8.98
N LYS A 74 -11.90 -45.84 8.10
CA LYS A 74 -11.65 -45.18 6.81
C LYS A 74 -11.01 -43.79 6.98
N ILE A 75 -11.49 -42.98 7.93
CA ILE A 75 -10.93 -41.65 8.19
C ILE A 75 -9.53 -41.76 8.81
N TYR A 76 -9.36 -42.68 9.76
CA TYR A 76 -8.08 -42.93 10.40
C TYR A 76 -7.01 -43.30 9.37
N ASP A 77 -7.30 -44.22 8.45
CA ASP A 77 -6.36 -44.65 7.42
C ASP A 77 -6.01 -43.52 6.44
N ILE A 78 -6.99 -42.70 6.01
CA ILE A 78 -6.75 -41.55 5.14
C ILE A 78 -5.85 -40.51 5.82
N ILE A 79 -6.12 -40.19 7.09
CA ILE A 79 -5.33 -39.16 7.78
C ILE A 79 -3.93 -39.67 8.13
N LEU A 80 -3.78 -40.95 8.47
CA LEU A 80 -2.45 -41.56 8.63
C LEU A 80 -1.65 -41.49 7.33
N ASP A 81 -2.26 -41.85 6.20
CA ASP A 81 -1.60 -41.76 4.89
C ASP A 81 -1.15 -40.32 4.61
N ILE A 82 -1.98 -39.32 4.91
CA ILE A 82 -1.61 -37.90 4.78
C ILE A 82 -0.45 -37.51 5.71
N ILE A 83 -0.43 -38.02 6.95
CA ILE A 83 0.61 -37.75 7.95
C ILE A 83 1.95 -38.37 7.52
N GLU A 84 1.91 -39.61 7.03
CA GLU A 84 3.07 -40.39 6.63
C GLU A 84 3.63 -39.94 5.27
N ASN A 85 2.78 -39.57 4.31
CA ASN A 85 3.18 -39.06 3.01
C ASN A 85 3.58 -37.58 3.07
N ARG A 86 4.80 -37.34 3.56
CA ARG A 86 5.41 -36.01 3.59
C ARG A 86 5.79 -35.55 2.18
N GLY A 87 5.28 -34.38 1.80
CA GLY A 87 5.62 -33.75 0.53
C GLY A 87 6.90 -32.92 0.60
N ASN A 88 7.54 -32.74 -0.57
CA ASN A 88 8.70 -31.85 -0.75
C ASN A 88 8.37 -30.62 -1.61
N SER A 89 7.09 -30.26 -1.74
CA SER A 89 6.66 -29.08 -2.50
C SER A 89 6.70 -27.81 -1.64
N VAL A 90 6.83 -26.66 -2.30
CA VAL A 90 6.81 -25.33 -1.65
C VAL A 90 5.51 -25.14 -0.87
N ASP A 91 4.38 -25.54 -1.44
CA ASP A 91 3.07 -25.46 -0.77
C ASP A 91 2.97 -26.41 0.42
N PHE A 92 3.63 -27.57 0.34
CA PHE A 92 3.71 -28.47 1.48
C PHE A 92 4.47 -27.80 2.63
N ALA A 93 5.67 -27.29 2.36
CA ALA A 93 6.49 -26.59 3.34
C ALA A 93 5.77 -25.38 3.97
N LYS A 94 5.08 -24.56 3.16
CA LYS A 94 4.31 -23.41 3.65
C LYS A 94 3.23 -23.84 4.64
N GLY A 95 2.39 -24.80 4.26
CA GLY A 95 1.31 -25.25 5.15
C GLY A 95 1.81 -26.04 6.36
N PHE A 96 2.92 -26.79 6.22
CA PHE A 96 3.58 -27.44 7.35
C PHE A 96 4.00 -26.41 8.41
N LEU A 97 4.76 -25.38 8.01
CA LEU A 97 5.24 -24.34 8.93
C LEU A 97 4.09 -23.51 9.50
N SER A 98 3.04 -23.27 8.70
CA SER A 98 1.79 -22.63 9.13
C SER A 98 1.12 -23.40 10.27
N GLY A 99 0.87 -24.70 10.06
CA GLY A 99 0.17 -25.55 11.02
C GLY A 99 0.95 -25.74 12.32
N ILE A 100 2.25 -26.01 12.24
CA ILE A 100 3.07 -26.17 13.45
C ILE A 100 3.21 -24.86 14.23
N TYR A 101 3.23 -23.71 13.54
CA TYR A 101 3.20 -22.41 14.23
C TYR A 101 1.82 -22.14 14.87
N ASP A 102 0.73 -22.47 14.19
CA ASP A 102 -0.62 -22.34 14.72
C ASP A 102 -0.84 -23.24 15.96
N ALA A 103 -0.27 -24.43 16.00
CA ALA A 103 -0.28 -25.32 17.17
C ALA A 103 0.67 -24.81 18.27
N GLU A 104 1.98 -24.81 18.00
CA GLU A 104 3.04 -24.71 19.02
C GLU A 104 3.87 -23.43 18.93
N GLY A 105 3.61 -22.61 17.91
CA GLY A 105 4.32 -21.36 17.69
C GLY A 105 3.98 -20.26 18.69
N SER A 106 4.94 -19.38 18.91
CA SER A 106 4.77 -18.13 19.66
C SER A 106 5.60 -17.00 19.08
N TYR A 107 5.18 -15.76 19.32
CA TYR A 107 5.95 -14.57 19.00
C TYR A 107 5.93 -13.56 20.16
N SER A 108 7.12 -13.23 20.65
CA SER A 108 7.34 -12.20 21.67
C SER A 108 8.66 -11.48 21.36
N ASN A 109 8.67 -10.72 20.26
CA ASN A 109 9.86 -10.14 19.60
C ASN A 109 10.73 -11.15 18.85
N VAL A 110 10.68 -12.41 19.28
CA VAL A 110 11.33 -13.55 18.66
C VAL A 110 10.27 -14.58 18.31
N LEU A 111 10.37 -15.18 17.13
CA LEU A 111 9.50 -16.28 16.71
C LEU A 111 10.10 -17.62 17.16
N ARG A 112 9.30 -18.40 17.88
CA ARG A 112 9.68 -19.74 18.37
C ARG A 112 8.61 -20.77 18.04
N ILE A 113 9.03 -22.01 17.82
CA ILE A 113 8.17 -23.18 17.70
C ILE A 113 8.68 -24.20 18.72
N CYS A 114 7.86 -24.50 19.73
CA CYS A 114 8.27 -25.31 20.86
C CYS A 114 7.83 -26.77 20.68
N ASN A 115 8.78 -27.68 20.41
CA ASN A 115 8.52 -29.10 20.29
C ASN A 115 9.66 -29.91 20.91
N HIS A 116 9.37 -31.07 21.50
CA HIS A 116 10.37 -31.99 22.08
C HIS A 116 10.73 -33.16 21.16
N ASP A 117 10.00 -33.36 20.07
CA ASP A 117 10.26 -34.40 19.07
C ASP A 117 11.34 -33.93 18.09
N GLU A 118 12.48 -34.62 18.11
CA GLU A 118 13.63 -34.33 17.25
C GLU A 118 13.30 -34.43 15.75
N SER A 119 12.38 -35.32 15.36
CA SER A 119 11.97 -35.45 13.96
C SER A 119 11.20 -34.22 13.49
N ILE A 120 10.36 -33.64 14.36
CA ILE A 120 9.61 -32.41 14.07
C ILE A 120 10.56 -31.22 14.00
N ILE A 121 11.50 -31.12 14.94
CA ILE A 121 12.55 -30.09 14.91
C ILE A 121 13.32 -30.13 13.59
N LYS A 122 13.72 -31.33 13.16
CA LYS A 122 14.42 -31.55 11.89
C LYS A 122 13.60 -31.10 10.69
N ASP A 123 12.30 -31.43 10.66
CA ASP A 123 11.39 -30.98 9.60
C ASP A 123 11.23 -29.46 9.56
N VAL A 124 11.04 -28.81 10.73
CA VAL A 124 10.88 -27.35 10.80
C VAL A 124 12.12 -26.66 10.22
N LYS A 125 13.32 -27.15 10.56
CA LYS A 125 14.57 -26.62 10.00
C LYS A 125 14.68 -26.90 8.50
N MET A 126 14.32 -28.11 8.06
CA MET A 126 14.38 -28.50 6.65
C MET A 126 13.43 -27.66 5.79
N TYR A 127 12.14 -27.61 6.14
CA TYR A 127 11.14 -26.81 5.43
C TYR A 127 11.37 -25.30 5.59
N GLY A 128 11.88 -24.87 6.75
CA GLY A 128 12.35 -23.51 6.95
C GLY A 128 13.42 -23.15 5.93
N LYS A 129 14.50 -23.93 5.85
CA LYS A 129 15.59 -23.72 4.90
C LYS A 129 15.10 -23.75 3.45
N PHE A 130 14.17 -24.66 3.14
CA PHE A 130 13.57 -24.77 1.80
C PHE A 130 12.80 -23.51 1.38
N LEU A 131 12.22 -22.78 2.33
CA LEU A 131 11.58 -21.48 2.12
C LEU A 131 12.51 -20.28 2.38
N GLY A 132 13.81 -20.53 2.57
CA GLY A 132 14.82 -19.50 2.82
C GLY A 132 14.87 -18.97 4.25
N PHE A 133 14.23 -19.64 5.22
CA PHE A 133 14.31 -19.29 6.64
C PHE A 133 15.39 -20.08 7.38
N ASN A 134 16.08 -19.42 8.30
CA ASN A 134 17.11 -20.06 9.13
C ASN A 134 16.59 -20.24 10.55
N PHE A 135 16.49 -21.50 11.01
CA PHE A 135 16.10 -21.84 12.38
C PHE A 135 17.31 -22.38 13.16
N VAL A 136 17.45 -21.92 14.40
CA VAL A 136 18.41 -22.46 15.37
C VAL A 136 17.67 -23.26 16.44
N GLU A 137 18.29 -24.33 16.90
CA GLU A 137 17.78 -25.16 17.99
C GLU A 137 18.01 -24.47 19.34
N GLU A 138 17.04 -24.58 20.22
CA GLU A 138 17.07 -24.18 21.63
C GLU A 138 16.60 -25.38 22.48
N GLU A 139 16.83 -25.33 23.80
CA GLU A 139 16.49 -26.44 24.72
C GLU A 139 15.04 -26.95 24.60
N ARG A 140 14.10 -26.07 24.20
CA ARG A 140 12.67 -26.38 24.11
C ARG A 140 12.08 -26.18 22.71
N GLY A 141 12.88 -26.33 21.66
CA GLY A 141 12.41 -26.29 20.27
C GLY A 141 13.33 -25.51 19.33
N VAL A 142 12.76 -24.68 18.46
CA VAL A 142 13.52 -23.88 17.50
C VAL A 142 13.12 -22.41 17.49
N ARG A 143 14.10 -21.56 17.21
CA ARG A 143 13.95 -20.11 17.04
C ARG A 143 14.30 -19.70 15.61
N LEU A 144 13.46 -18.86 15.01
CA LEU A 144 13.77 -18.23 13.73
C LEU A 144 14.86 -17.17 13.94
N LEU A 145 15.92 -17.23 13.13
CA LEU A 145 16.93 -16.18 13.05
C LEU A 145 16.45 -15.01 12.21
N GLY A 146 16.78 -13.81 12.64
CA GLY A 146 16.39 -12.55 12.00
C GLY A 146 15.59 -11.64 12.93
N GLU A 147 15.42 -10.39 12.49
CA GLU A 147 14.64 -9.39 13.20
C GLU A 147 13.17 -9.40 12.75
N LEU A 148 12.46 -8.29 12.96
CA LEU A 148 11.05 -8.14 12.62
C LEU A 148 10.76 -8.47 11.13
N ASN A 149 11.69 -8.18 10.22
CA ASN A 149 11.54 -8.46 8.79
C ASN A 149 11.34 -9.95 8.51
N GLU A 150 12.19 -10.81 9.10
CA GLU A 150 12.11 -12.25 8.88
C GLU A 150 10.85 -12.84 9.50
N VAL A 151 10.40 -12.28 10.61
CA VAL A 151 9.12 -12.67 11.24
C VAL A 151 7.94 -12.30 10.35
N ILE A 152 7.94 -11.08 9.78
CA ILE A 152 6.91 -10.64 8.84
C ILE A 152 6.92 -11.52 7.59
N ARG A 153 8.10 -11.77 7.01
CA ARG A 153 8.30 -12.66 5.86
C ARG A 153 7.76 -14.07 6.14
N PHE A 154 8.05 -14.62 7.32
CA PHE A 154 7.51 -15.89 7.77
C PHE A 154 5.98 -15.88 7.80
N PHE A 155 5.35 -14.85 8.39
CA PHE A 155 3.89 -14.77 8.47
C PHE A 155 3.21 -14.60 7.11
N ILE A 156 3.83 -13.89 6.16
CA ILE A 156 3.29 -13.72 4.81
C ILE A 156 3.40 -15.03 4.03
N ILE A 157 4.60 -15.64 4.01
CA ILE A 157 4.87 -16.83 3.20
C ILE A 157 4.10 -18.05 3.71
N THR A 158 4.01 -18.24 5.03
CA THR A 158 3.36 -19.42 5.63
C THR A 158 1.90 -19.19 5.99
N ASN A 159 1.46 -17.94 6.13
CA ASN A 159 0.08 -17.54 6.44
C ASN A 159 -0.58 -18.29 7.62
N PRO A 160 0.01 -18.29 8.84
CA PRO A 160 -0.61 -18.91 10.01
C PRO A 160 -1.90 -18.19 10.38
N ILE A 161 -2.95 -18.91 10.78
CA ILE A 161 -4.27 -18.31 11.00
C ILE A 161 -4.39 -17.60 12.34
N VAL A 162 -3.69 -18.10 13.38
CA VAL A 162 -3.97 -17.68 14.75
C VAL A 162 -3.56 -16.22 14.96
N LYS A 163 -4.55 -15.32 14.94
CA LYS A 163 -4.34 -13.86 14.91
C LYS A 163 -3.58 -13.36 16.13
N ARG A 164 -3.98 -13.78 17.33
CA ARG A 164 -3.36 -13.41 18.61
C ARG A 164 -1.85 -13.72 18.69
N LYS A 165 -1.37 -14.72 17.94
CA LYS A 165 0.05 -15.08 17.89
C LYS A 165 0.86 -14.10 17.02
N LYS A 166 0.20 -13.35 16.13
CA LYS A 166 0.81 -12.38 15.20
C LYS A 166 0.68 -10.93 15.65
N GLU A 167 -0.39 -10.56 16.35
CA GLU A 167 -0.76 -9.17 16.68
C GLU A 167 0.38 -8.31 17.28
N LYS A 168 1.32 -8.92 18.00
CA LYS A 168 2.47 -8.22 18.58
C LYS A 168 3.47 -7.67 17.56
N ILE A 169 3.27 -7.87 16.26
CA ILE A 169 4.04 -7.19 15.20
C ILE A 169 3.54 -5.76 14.94
N LEU A 170 2.28 -5.47 15.27
CA LEU A 170 1.68 -4.17 15.02
C LEU A 170 2.35 -3.08 15.87
N ASN A 171 2.35 -1.85 15.35
CA ASN A 171 2.96 -0.67 15.99
C ASN A 171 4.47 -0.77 16.24
N LYS A 172 5.18 -1.65 15.51
CA LYS A 172 6.64 -1.73 15.56
C LYS A 172 7.26 -1.05 14.34
N SER A 173 8.39 -0.38 14.56
CA SER A 173 9.19 0.21 13.49
C SER A 173 10.10 -0.84 12.85
N LEU A 174 10.12 -0.86 11.52
CA LEU A 174 11.05 -1.66 10.74
C LEU A 174 12.33 -0.84 10.51
N LYS A 175 13.49 -1.34 10.97
CA LYS A 175 14.74 -0.58 10.92
C LYS A 175 15.57 -0.82 9.66
N ASN A 176 15.42 -1.99 9.04
CA ASN A 176 16.28 -2.47 7.96
C ASN A 176 15.44 -3.03 6.80
N ALA A 177 14.41 -2.32 6.34
CA ALA A 177 13.66 -2.75 5.16
C ALA A 177 14.65 -2.84 3.98
N ILE A 178 14.69 -3.99 3.32
CA ILE A 178 15.49 -4.17 2.11
C ILE A 178 14.57 -3.79 0.95
N ASP A 179 15.00 -2.84 0.13
CA ASP A 179 14.35 -2.60 -1.15
C ASP A 179 14.65 -3.82 -2.04
N GLU A 180 13.64 -4.64 -2.33
CA GLU A 180 13.77 -5.71 -3.32
C GLU A 180 13.66 -5.09 -4.71
N ASP A 181 14.64 -5.35 -5.57
CA ASP A 181 14.56 -5.04 -6.99
C ASP A 181 13.44 -5.88 -7.61
N VAL A 182 12.28 -5.26 -7.87
CA VAL A 182 11.14 -5.93 -8.49
C VAL A 182 11.15 -5.69 -10.00
N GLU A 183 10.95 -6.76 -10.75
CA GLU A 183 10.66 -6.66 -12.19
C GLU A 183 9.22 -6.20 -12.38
N ILE A 184 9.02 -5.14 -13.17
CA ILE A 184 7.72 -4.50 -13.36
C ILE A 184 7.26 -4.75 -14.80
N GLU A 185 6.18 -5.51 -14.95
CA GLU A 185 5.54 -5.78 -16.23
C GLU A 185 4.21 -5.03 -16.36
N LYS A 186 3.91 -4.51 -17.55
CA LYS A 186 2.62 -3.87 -17.81
C LYS A 186 1.54 -4.94 -17.99
N TYR A 187 0.63 -5.05 -17.03
CA TYR A 187 -0.48 -6.01 -17.06
C TYR A 187 -1.83 -5.33 -17.26
N GLY A 188 -2.20 -5.07 -18.52
CA GLY A 188 -3.56 -4.64 -18.91
C GLY A 188 -4.17 -3.49 -18.10
N GLU A 189 -5.50 -3.45 -18.05
CA GLU A 189 -6.28 -2.61 -17.15
C GLU A 189 -7.20 -3.52 -16.33
N GLU A 190 -7.22 -3.35 -15.00
CA GLU A 190 -8.07 -4.13 -14.11
C GLU A 190 -8.65 -3.27 -12.97
N HIS A 191 -9.73 -3.77 -12.36
CA HIS A 191 -10.26 -3.17 -11.14
C HIS A 191 -9.35 -3.49 -9.95
N VAL A 192 -8.69 -2.45 -9.42
CA VAL A 192 -7.86 -2.53 -8.21
C VAL A 192 -8.61 -2.05 -6.97
N TYR A 193 -8.22 -2.58 -5.81
CA TYR A 193 -8.78 -2.21 -4.50
C TYR A 193 -7.69 -1.58 -3.63
N ASP A 194 -8.03 -0.52 -2.91
CA ASP A 194 -7.16 0.12 -1.92
C ASP A 194 -7.82 0.08 -0.53
N ILE A 195 -7.00 0.09 0.52
CA ILE A 195 -7.46 0.12 1.91
C ILE A 195 -6.87 1.33 2.63
N THR A 196 -7.65 1.95 3.52
CA THR A 196 -7.12 3.02 4.37
C THR A 196 -6.99 2.56 5.82
N THR A 197 -5.79 2.67 6.36
CA THR A 197 -5.49 2.36 7.76
C THR A 197 -5.30 3.63 8.58
N THR A 198 -5.42 3.53 9.90
CA THR A 198 -5.15 4.65 10.83
C THR A 198 -3.67 4.99 10.93
N SER A 199 -2.78 4.03 10.64
CA SER A 199 -1.33 4.24 10.60
C SER A 199 -0.84 4.93 9.31
N GLY A 200 -1.69 5.02 8.27
CA GLY A 200 -1.32 5.55 6.96
C GLY A 200 -0.42 4.62 6.14
N THR A 201 -0.06 3.47 6.69
CA THR A 201 0.74 2.41 6.07
C THR A 201 0.10 1.05 6.29
N PHE A 202 0.34 0.13 5.37
CA PHE A 202 -0.11 -1.27 5.44
C PHE A 202 0.84 -2.19 4.69
N ILE A 203 0.64 -3.50 4.84
CA ILE A 203 1.39 -4.52 4.09
C ILE A 203 0.45 -5.07 3.02
N ALA A 204 0.85 -4.97 1.74
CA ALA A 204 0.15 -5.57 0.62
C ALA A 204 1.10 -6.47 -0.17
N ASN A 205 0.74 -7.75 -0.28
CA ASN A 205 1.56 -8.77 -0.95
C ASN A 205 3.04 -8.79 -0.50
N GLY A 206 3.29 -8.50 0.77
CA GLY A 206 4.64 -8.45 1.34
C GLY A 206 5.40 -7.12 1.18
N PHE A 207 4.83 -6.16 0.46
CA PHE A 207 5.37 -4.81 0.34
C PHE A 207 4.81 -3.88 1.42
N LEU A 208 5.65 -2.94 1.88
CA LEU A 208 5.21 -1.82 2.70
C LEU A 208 4.59 -0.75 1.78
N THR A 209 3.30 -0.49 1.97
CA THR A 209 2.51 0.45 1.16
C THR A 209 2.06 1.64 2.02
N HIS A 210 1.91 2.82 1.43
CA HIS A 210 1.45 4.04 2.10
C HIS A 210 0.20 4.62 1.39
N ASN A 211 -0.72 5.22 2.16
CA ASN A 211 -1.92 5.89 1.62
C ASN A 211 -1.60 7.24 0.94
N CYS A 212 -2.49 7.82 0.14
CA CYS A 212 -2.25 9.17 -0.44
C CYS A 212 -2.07 10.27 0.62
N TRP A 213 -0.99 11.08 0.55
CA TRP A 213 -0.65 12.11 1.54
C TRP A 213 -1.74 13.17 1.71
N ALA A 214 -2.31 13.70 0.63
CA ALA A 214 -3.30 14.77 0.68
C ALA A 214 -4.58 14.34 1.41
N ARG A 215 -5.03 13.10 1.17
CA ARG A 215 -6.16 12.48 1.88
C ARG A 215 -5.86 12.32 3.37
N SER A 216 -4.65 11.89 3.71
CA SER A 216 -4.21 11.78 5.11
C SER A 216 -4.12 13.14 5.80
N TYR A 217 -3.63 14.18 5.11
CA TYR A 217 -3.57 15.54 5.64
C TYR A 217 -4.97 16.13 5.85
N ALA A 218 -5.89 15.95 4.91
CA ALA A 218 -7.30 16.33 5.06
C ALA A 218 -7.96 15.62 6.25
N LYS A 219 -7.73 14.32 6.46
CA LYS A 219 -8.20 13.59 7.65
C LYS A 219 -7.65 14.17 8.95
N ARG A 220 -6.37 14.55 8.98
CA ARG A 220 -5.77 15.22 10.14
C ARG A 220 -6.46 16.55 10.42
N LEU A 221 -6.65 17.40 9.41
CA LEU A 221 -7.36 18.68 9.56
C LEU A 221 -8.81 18.48 10.04
N ALA A 222 -9.50 17.47 9.52
CA ALA A 222 -10.84 17.09 9.97
C ALA A 222 -10.87 16.70 11.46
N SER A 223 -9.90 15.90 11.92
CA SER A 223 -9.77 15.51 13.33
C SER A 223 -9.46 16.70 14.26
N MET A 224 -8.82 17.74 13.73
CA MET A 224 -8.57 19.00 14.43
C MET A 224 -9.76 19.97 14.38
N GLY A 225 -10.87 19.56 13.73
CA GLY A 225 -12.08 20.36 13.60
C GLY A 225 -12.00 21.49 12.58
N VAL A 226 -11.04 21.45 11.66
CA VAL A 226 -10.83 22.51 10.65
C VAL A 226 -11.81 22.32 9.49
N GLU A 227 -12.65 23.32 9.22
CA GLU A 227 -13.52 23.34 8.03
C GLU A 227 -12.74 23.73 6.76
N PRO A 228 -13.12 23.25 5.56
CA PRO A 228 -14.24 22.35 5.29
C PRO A 228 -13.91 20.87 5.53
N TYR A 229 -12.67 20.54 5.88
CA TYR A 229 -12.21 19.15 6.03
C TYR A 229 -12.99 18.36 7.09
N LYS A 230 -13.41 19.01 8.18
CA LYS A 230 -14.26 18.40 9.21
C LYS A 230 -15.58 17.89 8.62
N THR A 231 -16.24 18.67 7.77
CA THR A 231 -17.55 18.33 7.19
C THR A 231 -17.43 17.48 5.93
N HIS A 232 -16.46 17.80 5.06
CA HIS A 232 -16.38 17.25 3.70
C HIS A 232 -15.19 16.30 3.49
N LEU A 233 -14.32 16.12 4.49
CA LEU A 233 -13.06 15.38 4.34
C LEU A 233 -12.26 15.87 3.14
N PHE A 234 -12.09 15.05 2.11
CA PHE A 234 -11.33 15.39 0.90
C PHE A 234 -12.23 15.68 -0.31
N GLU A 235 -13.56 15.70 -0.14
CA GLU A 235 -14.46 16.11 -1.20
C GLU A 235 -14.31 17.62 -1.46
N PRO A 236 -14.40 18.08 -2.73
CA PRO A 236 -14.36 19.50 -3.05
C PRO A 236 -15.43 20.28 -2.29
N ALA A 237 -15.01 21.35 -1.61
CA ALA A 237 -15.91 22.16 -0.80
C ALA A 237 -15.46 23.63 -0.76
N PHE A 238 -16.43 24.55 -0.68
CA PHE A 238 -16.17 25.97 -0.59
C PHE A 238 -15.95 26.40 0.85
N ALA A 239 -14.78 26.98 1.12
CA ALA A 239 -14.40 27.43 2.46
C ALA A 239 -14.69 28.93 2.62
N GLU A 240 -15.96 29.33 2.77
CA GLU A 240 -16.35 30.76 2.82
C GLU A 240 -15.56 31.59 3.84
N TRP A 241 -15.25 31.00 5.00
CA TRP A 241 -14.51 31.66 6.06
C TRP A 241 -13.07 32.02 5.64
N ARG A 242 -12.48 31.33 4.65
CA ARG A 242 -11.15 31.64 4.09
C ARG A 242 -11.14 32.97 3.35
N LEU A 243 -12.26 33.39 2.76
CA LEU A 243 -12.38 34.69 2.07
C LEU A 243 -12.21 35.89 3.03
N ARG A 244 -12.42 35.67 4.33
CA ARG A 244 -12.32 36.71 5.37
C ARG A 244 -10.97 36.73 6.09
N GLN A 245 -10.03 35.88 5.70
CA GLN A 245 -8.73 35.79 6.38
C GLN A 245 -7.85 37.01 6.11
N ARG A 246 -6.99 37.31 7.09
CA ARG A 246 -5.90 38.27 6.94
C ARG A 246 -4.70 37.56 6.33
N PHE A 247 -4.10 38.20 5.34
CA PHE A 247 -2.87 37.74 4.71
C PHE A 247 -1.73 38.67 5.10
N ARG A 248 -0.52 38.12 5.16
CA ARG A 248 0.69 38.87 5.50
C ARG A 248 1.12 39.73 4.29
N ASP A 249 1.44 41.00 4.54
CA ASP A 249 2.07 41.88 3.55
C ASP A 249 3.42 41.29 3.11
N GLY A 250 3.65 41.24 1.80
CA GLY A 250 4.84 40.64 1.18
C GLY A 250 4.84 39.10 1.18
N GLY A 251 3.82 38.45 1.74
CA GLY A 251 3.69 37.00 1.73
C GLY A 251 3.16 36.45 0.39
N THR A 252 3.41 35.16 0.16
CA THR A 252 2.82 34.38 -0.93
C THR A 252 1.81 33.40 -0.38
N VAL A 253 0.63 33.33 -0.99
CA VAL A 253 -0.44 32.40 -0.65
C VAL A 253 -0.61 31.44 -1.83
N PHE A 254 -0.45 30.14 -1.59
CA PHE A 254 -0.85 29.13 -2.58
C PHE A 254 -2.35 28.86 -2.42
N VAL A 255 -3.13 29.23 -3.42
CA VAL A 255 -4.58 29.10 -3.39
C VAL A 255 -4.98 27.71 -3.84
N SER A 256 -5.78 27.02 -3.02
CA SER A 256 -6.28 25.66 -3.28
C SER A 256 -5.15 24.64 -3.49
N ASP A 257 -4.18 24.59 -2.59
CA ASP A 257 -3.00 23.71 -2.63
C ASP A 257 -3.31 22.21 -2.79
N MET A 258 -4.47 21.75 -2.32
CA MET A 258 -4.98 20.38 -2.47
C MET A 258 -6.23 20.27 -3.36
N GLY A 259 -6.54 21.31 -4.14
CA GLY A 259 -7.70 21.37 -5.01
C GLY A 259 -7.39 22.07 -6.34
N ASP A 260 -8.43 22.40 -7.10
CA ASP A 260 -8.28 23.17 -8.33
C ASP A 260 -9.48 24.12 -8.46
N MET A 261 -9.29 25.40 -8.14
CA MET A 261 -10.38 26.39 -8.20
C MET A 261 -10.80 26.73 -9.64
N TRP A 262 -10.01 26.32 -10.63
CA TRP A 262 -10.24 26.60 -12.04
C TRP A 262 -10.81 25.38 -12.77
N GLY A 263 -11.22 24.33 -12.05
CA GLY A 263 -11.95 23.22 -12.64
C GLY A 263 -13.28 23.67 -13.25
N ASP A 264 -13.73 23.02 -14.32
CA ASP A 264 -15.03 23.31 -14.97
C ASP A 264 -16.23 23.13 -14.02
N TRP A 265 -16.06 22.33 -12.96
CA TRP A 265 -17.06 22.06 -11.92
C TRP A 265 -17.17 23.18 -10.88
N VAL A 266 -16.29 24.20 -10.91
CA VAL A 266 -16.33 25.32 -9.97
C VAL A 266 -17.25 26.43 -10.52
N PRO A 267 -18.32 26.82 -9.79
CA PRO A 267 -19.21 27.89 -10.19
C PRO A 267 -18.47 29.22 -10.39
N GLY A 268 -18.81 29.95 -11.45
CA GLY A 268 -18.18 31.24 -11.73
C GLY A 268 -18.35 32.28 -10.61
N GLU A 269 -19.47 32.25 -9.90
CA GLU A 269 -19.71 33.10 -8.72
C GLU A 269 -18.68 32.89 -7.61
N TRP A 270 -18.19 31.66 -7.43
CA TRP A 270 -17.19 31.36 -6.41
C TRP A 270 -15.82 31.90 -6.83
N ILE A 271 -15.47 31.74 -8.10
CA ILE A 271 -14.23 32.30 -8.67
C ILE A 271 -14.22 33.81 -8.49
N GLU A 272 -15.30 34.51 -8.84
CA GLU A 272 -15.39 35.97 -8.68
C GLU A 272 -15.18 36.41 -7.23
N ARG A 273 -15.81 35.74 -6.26
CA ARG A 273 -15.62 36.03 -4.83
C ARG A 273 -14.17 35.87 -4.39
N VAL A 274 -13.46 34.86 -4.90
CA VAL A 274 -12.02 34.68 -4.61
C VAL A 274 -11.20 35.81 -5.26
N LEU A 275 -11.46 36.14 -6.53
CA LEU A 275 -10.74 37.19 -7.25
C LEU A 275 -10.96 38.57 -6.60
N GLU A 276 -12.15 38.88 -6.09
CA GLU A 276 -12.42 40.09 -5.31
C GLU A 276 -11.53 40.21 -4.08
N VAL A 277 -11.38 39.10 -3.32
CA VAL A 277 -10.49 39.07 -2.16
C VAL A 277 -9.05 39.31 -2.60
N VAL A 278 -8.60 38.64 -3.66
CA VAL A 278 -7.22 38.79 -4.16
C VAL A 278 -6.92 40.21 -4.60
N ARG A 279 -7.82 40.85 -5.38
CA ARG A 279 -7.69 42.25 -5.80
C ARG A 279 -7.64 43.22 -4.62
N SER A 280 -8.35 42.91 -3.53
CA SER A 280 -8.33 43.72 -2.30
C SER A 280 -7.00 43.66 -1.51
N LYS A 281 -6.06 42.78 -1.92
CA LYS A 281 -4.79 42.51 -1.21
C LYS A 281 -3.56 42.70 -2.11
N PRO A 282 -3.31 43.92 -2.64
CA PRO A 282 -2.24 44.16 -3.61
C PRO A 282 -0.83 43.89 -3.06
N LYS A 283 -0.65 43.88 -1.74
CA LYS A 283 0.63 43.60 -1.07
C LYS A 283 0.91 42.11 -0.85
N THR A 284 -0.03 41.22 -1.15
CA THR A 284 0.11 39.78 -0.99
C THR A 284 0.09 39.13 -2.37
N ARG A 285 1.02 38.21 -2.63
CA ARG A 285 1.04 37.44 -3.88
C ARG A 285 0.19 36.19 -3.75
N PHE A 286 -0.58 35.88 -4.78
CA PHE A 286 -1.41 34.67 -4.83
C PHE A 286 -0.94 33.79 -5.98
N PHE A 287 -0.46 32.61 -5.64
CA PHE A 287 -0.09 31.59 -6.61
C PHE A 287 -1.28 30.67 -6.85
N PHE A 288 -1.63 30.51 -8.13
CA PHE A 288 -2.63 29.56 -8.58
C PHE A 288 -1.94 28.50 -9.43
N LEU A 289 -2.32 27.23 -9.25
CA LEU A 289 -1.85 26.13 -10.08
C LEU A 289 -3.05 25.31 -10.50
N THR A 290 -3.20 25.05 -11.80
CA THR A 290 -4.35 24.33 -12.34
C THR A 290 -3.96 23.39 -13.47
N LYS A 291 -4.81 22.40 -13.73
CA LYS A 291 -4.79 21.64 -14.98
C LYS A 291 -5.81 22.14 -16.00
N ASN A 292 -6.53 23.23 -15.72
CA ASN A 292 -7.50 23.84 -16.62
C ASN A 292 -7.23 25.33 -16.87
N PRO A 293 -6.07 25.70 -17.45
CA PRO A 293 -5.69 27.10 -17.67
C PRO A 293 -6.59 27.83 -18.68
N LYS A 294 -7.45 27.12 -19.43
CA LYS A 294 -8.49 27.75 -20.27
C LYS A 294 -9.34 28.71 -19.43
N ARG A 295 -9.64 28.34 -18.17
CA ARG A 295 -10.44 29.17 -17.27
C ARG A 295 -9.74 30.48 -16.92
N TYR A 296 -8.42 30.60 -16.98
CA TYR A 296 -7.77 31.91 -16.83
C TYR A 296 -8.20 32.91 -17.92
N LEU A 297 -8.36 32.46 -19.17
CA LEU A 297 -8.77 33.30 -20.30
C LEU A 297 -10.20 33.82 -20.15
N GLU A 298 -11.06 33.10 -19.44
CA GLU A 298 -12.44 33.51 -19.18
C GLU A 298 -12.54 34.68 -18.19
N TYR A 299 -11.47 34.97 -17.44
CA TYR A 299 -11.41 35.99 -16.40
C TYR A 299 -10.23 36.96 -16.61
N GLU A 300 -9.69 37.07 -17.82
CA GLU A 300 -8.48 37.87 -18.09
C GLU A 300 -8.65 39.35 -17.69
N ASP A 301 -9.84 39.91 -17.87
CA ASP A 301 -10.23 41.28 -17.44
C ASP A 301 -10.36 41.44 -15.92
N ARG A 302 -10.34 40.34 -15.17
CA ARG A 302 -10.54 40.29 -13.71
C ARG A 302 -9.27 39.94 -12.93
N LEU A 303 -8.19 39.59 -13.62
CA LEU A 303 -6.89 39.30 -13.02
C LEU A 303 -6.23 40.58 -12.47
N SER A 304 -5.32 40.43 -11.52
CA SER A 304 -4.53 41.55 -10.95
C SER A 304 -3.08 41.19 -10.75
N GLU A 305 -2.17 42.16 -10.84
CA GLU A 305 -0.70 41.97 -10.86
C GLU A 305 -0.12 41.15 -9.70
N ASN A 306 -0.84 41.04 -8.59
CA ASN A 306 -0.46 40.21 -7.46
C ASN A 306 -0.76 38.71 -7.67
N MET A 307 -1.24 38.30 -8.84
CA MET A 307 -1.52 36.92 -9.21
C MET A 307 -0.37 36.30 -10.02
N VAL A 308 0.11 35.15 -9.57
CA VAL A 308 1.02 34.27 -10.32
C VAL A 308 0.21 33.08 -10.82
N LEU A 309 0.13 32.93 -12.14
CA LEU A 309 -0.75 31.96 -12.80
C LEU A 309 0.06 30.78 -13.33
N GLY A 310 -0.10 29.65 -12.65
CA GLY A 310 0.57 28.39 -12.95
C GLY A 310 -0.34 27.41 -13.68
N ALA A 311 0.25 26.61 -14.57
CA ALA A 311 -0.36 25.41 -15.10
C ALA A 311 0.57 24.21 -14.98
N THR A 312 0.00 23.05 -14.63
CA THR A 312 0.73 21.78 -14.74
C THR A 312 0.72 21.34 -16.20
N ILE A 313 1.89 21.11 -16.80
CA ILE A 313 2.08 20.59 -18.15
C ILE A 313 3.20 19.55 -18.05
N GLU A 314 2.83 18.30 -17.78
CA GLU A 314 3.78 17.24 -17.42
C GLU A 314 4.58 16.71 -18.63
N THR A 315 4.07 16.93 -19.85
CA THR A 315 4.62 16.43 -21.12
C THR A 315 3.93 17.12 -22.30
N ASN A 316 4.41 16.90 -23.52
CA ASN A 316 3.70 17.24 -24.75
C ASN A 316 2.86 16.09 -25.34
N ARG A 317 2.85 14.92 -24.71
CA ARG A 317 2.11 13.73 -25.17
C ARG A 317 0.85 13.46 -24.35
N ASP A 318 -0.19 12.96 -25.00
CA ASP A 318 -1.40 12.53 -24.30
C ASP A 318 -1.31 11.05 -23.93
N TYR A 319 -1.14 10.76 -22.64
CA TYR A 319 -1.11 9.41 -22.08
C TYR A 319 -2.49 8.94 -21.56
N GLY A 320 -3.53 9.79 -21.60
CA GLY A 320 -4.86 9.42 -21.10
C GLY A 320 -4.93 9.12 -19.59
N LEU A 321 -3.94 9.55 -18.80
CA LEU A 321 -3.81 9.20 -17.38
C LEU A 321 -4.85 9.89 -16.47
N THR A 322 -5.48 10.98 -16.93
CA THR A 322 -6.38 11.79 -16.09
C THR A 322 -7.56 12.31 -16.88
N ARG A 323 -8.60 12.77 -16.18
CA ARG A 323 -9.75 13.49 -16.77
C ARG A 323 -9.49 14.97 -17.03
N ALA A 324 -8.28 15.46 -16.78
CA ALA A 324 -7.93 16.85 -17.04
C ALA A 324 -7.87 17.15 -18.55
N PRO A 325 -7.98 18.42 -18.97
CA PRO A 325 -7.66 18.82 -20.32
C PRO A 325 -6.29 18.28 -20.77
N THR A 326 -6.22 17.81 -22.02
CA THR A 326 -4.98 17.29 -22.64
C THR A 326 -3.82 18.29 -22.47
N PRO A 327 -2.56 17.84 -22.34
CA PRO A 327 -1.42 18.75 -22.23
C PRO A 327 -1.37 19.82 -23.32
N ARG A 328 -1.71 19.46 -24.57
CA ARG A 328 -1.81 20.40 -25.70
C ARG A 328 -2.76 21.57 -25.42
N LYS A 329 -4.01 21.28 -25.02
CA LYS A 329 -5.00 22.32 -24.65
C LYS A 329 -4.51 23.21 -23.49
N ARG A 330 -3.78 22.63 -22.54
CA ARG A 330 -3.21 23.37 -21.41
C ARG A 330 -2.13 24.34 -21.87
N TYR A 331 -1.20 23.88 -22.72
CA TYR A 331 -0.20 24.72 -23.37
C TYR A 331 -0.85 25.84 -24.18
N GLU A 332 -1.79 25.52 -25.08
CA GLU A 332 -2.41 26.52 -25.96
C GLU A 332 -3.10 27.63 -25.16
N SER A 333 -3.72 27.29 -24.03
CA SER A 333 -4.34 28.28 -23.16
C SER A 333 -3.30 29.18 -22.48
N MET A 334 -2.19 28.61 -22.00
CA MET A 334 -1.10 29.36 -21.36
C MET A 334 -0.29 30.22 -22.35
N ALA A 335 -0.16 29.77 -23.60
CA ALA A 335 0.48 30.52 -24.68
C ALA A 335 -0.37 31.75 -25.08
N ARG A 336 -1.70 31.58 -25.16
CA ARG A 336 -2.64 32.67 -25.45
C ARG A 336 -2.80 33.68 -24.32
N LEU A 337 -2.60 33.25 -23.08
CA LEU A 337 -2.77 34.10 -21.91
C LEU A 337 -1.74 35.23 -21.89
N SER A 338 -2.21 36.47 -22.00
CA SER A 338 -1.39 37.68 -22.00
C SER A 338 -1.08 38.12 -20.57
N TRP A 339 -0.31 37.29 -19.87
CA TRP A 339 0.03 37.52 -18.46
C TRP A 339 1.53 37.40 -18.22
N PRO A 340 2.18 38.37 -17.54
CA PRO A 340 3.63 38.35 -17.35
C PRO A 340 4.10 37.36 -16.26
N TYR A 341 3.23 37.03 -15.30
CA TYR A 341 3.58 36.20 -14.14
C TYR A 341 3.13 34.75 -14.31
N LYS A 342 3.53 34.12 -15.42
CA LYS A 342 3.17 32.72 -15.75
C LYS A 342 4.18 31.73 -15.17
N VAL A 343 3.68 30.59 -14.69
CA VAL A 343 4.50 29.46 -14.21
C VAL A 343 4.10 28.19 -14.93
N VAL A 344 5.09 27.37 -15.30
CA VAL A 344 4.83 26.01 -15.80
C VAL A 344 5.37 25.00 -14.82
N VAL A 345 4.57 24.01 -14.46
CA VAL A 345 4.95 22.92 -13.57
C VAL A 345 4.97 21.62 -14.35
N VAL A 346 6.17 21.07 -14.57
CA VAL A 346 6.43 19.80 -15.25
C VAL A 346 6.66 18.72 -14.18
N GLU A 347 5.63 18.49 -13.36
CA GLU A 347 5.68 17.54 -12.24
C GLU A 347 4.39 16.70 -12.14
N PRO A 348 4.51 15.36 -12.04
CA PRO A 348 5.71 14.58 -12.35
C PRO A 348 6.01 14.66 -13.85
N ILE A 349 7.27 14.85 -14.24
CA ILE A 349 7.66 14.88 -15.66
C ILE A 349 7.39 13.52 -16.32
N LEU A 350 6.67 13.54 -17.44
CA LEU A 350 6.42 12.37 -18.27
C LEU A 350 7.22 12.45 -19.58
N ASP A 351 7.45 11.33 -20.23
CA ASP A 351 8.30 11.24 -21.41
C ASP A 351 7.74 12.14 -22.52
N PHE A 352 8.64 12.94 -23.10
CA PHE A 352 8.33 14.08 -23.95
C PHE A 352 9.13 14.02 -25.25
N ASN A 353 8.99 14.99 -26.16
CA ASN A 353 9.93 15.21 -27.26
C ASN A 353 10.30 16.71 -27.32
N GLY A 354 11.10 17.13 -28.31
CA GLY A 354 11.58 18.52 -28.42
C GLY A 354 10.47 19.59 -28.37
N GLU A 355 9.25 19.25 -28.79
CA GLU A 355 8.09 20.15 -28.79
C GLU A 355 7.73 20.67 -27.39
N LEU A 356 8.04 19.92 -26.32
CA LEU A 356 7.80 20.41 -24.96
C LEU A 356 8.63 21.67 -24.66
N LEU A 357 9.86 21.75 -25.16
CA LEU A 357 10.69 22.93 -24.99
C LEU A 357 10.12 24.09 -25.80
N ASP A 358 9.67 23.84 -27.03
CA ASP A 358 9.03 24.85 -27.88
C ASP A 358 7.78 25.43 -27.21
N TRP A 359 6.93 24.57 -26.62
CA TRP A 359 5.76 24.99 -25.85
C TRP A 359 6.15 25.89 -24.68
N ILE A 360 7.19 25.55 -23.92
CA ILE A 360 7.64 26.36 -22.79
C ILE A 360 8.19 27.70 -23.26
N CYS A 361 8.96 27.73 -24.35
CA CYS A 361 9.46 28.97 -24.95
C CYS A 361 8.30 29.90 -25.39
N GLU A 362 7.27 29.35 -26.03
CA GLU A 362 6.10 30.12 -26.48
C GLU A 362 5.25 30.63 -25.32
N ILE A 363 5.07 29.81 -24.27
CA ILE A 363 4.40 30.27 -23.04
C ILE A 363 5.19 31.43 -22.40
N SER A 364 6.52 31.43 -22.51
CA SER A 364 7.41 32.42 -21.88
C SER A 364 7.13 32.58 -20.37
N PRO A 365 7.19 31.49 -19.58
CA PRO A 365 6.94 31.57 -18.15
C PRO A 365 8.09 32.27 -17.42
N MET A 366 7.77 32.98 -16.35
CA MET A 366 8.77 33.56 -15.46
C MET A 366 9.54 32.50 -14.65
N MET A 367 8.93 31.31 -14.48
CA MET A 367 9.51 30.20 -13.71
C MET A 367 8.99 28.86 -14.21
N VAL A 368 9.86 27.84 -14.20
CA VAL A 368 9.50 26.46 -14.53
C VAL A 368 9.94 25.52 -13.41
N TYR A 369 9.03 24.65 -12.98
CA TYR A 369 9.33 23.57 -12.05
C TYR A 369 9.45 22.26 -12.81
N VAL A 370 10.46 21.45 -12.47
CA VAL A 370 10.67 20.14 -13.10
C VAL A 370 11.05 19.12 -12.04
N GLY A 371 10.36 17.99 -12.01
CA GLY A 371 10.59 16.94 -11.02
C GLY A 371 9.96 15.61 -11.40
N TYR A 372 10.58 14.52 -10.95
CA TYR A 372 10.10 13.16 -11.14
C TYR A 372 8.99 12.84 -10.14
N ASP A 373 8.32 11.72 -10.36
CA ASP A 373 7.38 11.19 -9.38
C ASP A 373 8.11 10.79 -8.09
N ASN A 374 7.62 11.33 -6.98
CA ASN A 374 8.13 11.12 -5.63
C ASN A 374 7.34 10.05 -4.86
N HIS A 375 6.36 9.41 -5.52
CA HIS A 375 5.40 8.53 -4.85
C HIS A 375 5.43 7.08 -5.36
N GLY A 376 6.35 6.73 -6.27
CA GLY A 376 6.52 5.35 -6.74
C GLY A 376 5.38 4.86 -7.66
N ASN A 377 4.74 5.78 -8.39
CA ASN A 377 3.62 5.51 -9.29
C ASN A 377 4.05 4.90 -10.64
N ASN A 378 5.35 4.72 -10.88
CA ASN A 378 5.91 4.17 -12.12
C ASN A 378 5.33 4.82 -13.39
N LEU A 379 5.16 6.14 -13.34
CA LEU A 379 4.66 6.93 -14.45
C LEU A 379 5.63 6.85 -15.64
N PRO A 380 5.18 7.10 -16.88
CA PRO A 380 6.06 7.04 -18.05
C PRO A 380 7.08 8.18 -18.03
N GLU A 381 8.07 8.11 -17.14
CA GLU A 381 9.10 9.12 -16.94
C GLU A 381 10.15 9.04 -18.08
N PRO A 382 10.68 10.17 -18.54
CA PRO A 382 11.85 10.17 -19.43
C PRO A 382 13.07 9.60 -18.71
N LYS A 383 14.06 9.10 -19.45
CA LYS A 383 15.38 8.76 -18.88
C LYS A 383 16.04 10.00 -18.26
N MET A 384 16.89 9.80 -17.26
CA MET A 384 17.60 10.88 -16.56
C MET A 384 18.41 11.73 -17.53
N ALA A 385 19.17 11.12 -18.44
CA ALA A 385 19.95 11.83 -19.45
C ALA A 385 19.09 12.76 -20.33
N LYS A 386 17.89 12.31 -20.72
CA LYS A 386 16.95 13.11 -21.51
C LYS A 386 16.39 14.28 -20.71
N THR A 387 16.13 14.08 -19.41
CA THR A 387 15.70 15.17 -18.54
C THR A 387 16.81 16.18 -18.34
N GLN A 388 18.05 15.73 -18.17
CA GLN A 388 19.20 16.61 -17.98
C GLN A 388 19.36 17.59 -19.14
N ILE A 389 19.16 17.13 -20.38
CA ILE A 389 19.15 17.99 -21.59
C ILE A 389 18.05 19.06 -21.50
N LEU A 390 16.83 18.69 -21.07
CA LEU A 390 15.76 19.65 -20.89
C LEU A 390 16.09 20.68 -19.80
N LEU A 391 16.64 20.25 -18.66
CA LEU A 391 17.02 21.15 -17.56
C LEU A 391 18.09 22.15 -18.01
N GLU A 392 19.10 21.71 -18.76
CA GLU A 392 20.14 22.59 -19.31
C GLU A 392 19.57 23.62 -20.28
N ALA A 393 18.65 23.20 -21.15
CA ALA A 393 17.96 24.12 -22.06
C ALA A 393 17.10 25.14 -21.30
N LEU A 394 16.33 24.68 -20.30
CA LEU A 394 15.44 25.53 -19.51
C LEU A 394 16.20 26.54 -18.65
N ASN A 395 17.35 26.16 -18.09
CA ASN A 395 18.16 27.04 -17.25
C ASN A 395 18.66 28.30 -17.99
N ASN A 396 18.71 28.27 -19.32
CA ASN A 396 19.12 29.41 -20.15
C ASN A 396 17.95 30.34 -20.53
N ILE A 397 16.70 29.96 -20.28
CA ILE A 397 15.52 30.71 -20.77
C ILE A 397 14.58 31.21 -19.66
N THR A 398 14.61 30.62 -18.46
CA THR A 398 13.66 30.92 -17.37
C THR A 398 14.25 30.59 -16.00
N ASP A 399 13.63 31.06 -14.91
CA ASP A 399 13.99 30.65 -13.55
C ASP A 399 13.59 29.17 -13.35
N LEU A 400 14.58 28.28 -13.39
CA LEU A 400 14.38 26.84 -13.28
C LEU A 400 14.44 26.38 -11.81
N ARG A 401 13.37 25.71 -11.37
CA ARG A 401 13.24 25.09 -10.05
C ARG A 401 13.25 23.58 -10.17
N VAL A 402 14.44 23.01 -10.07
CA VAL A 402 14.65 21.56 -10.11
C VAL A 402 14.22 20.94 -8.77
N LYS A 403 13.34 19.93 -8.83
CA LYS A 403 12.96 19.07 -7.70
C LYS A 403 13.71 17.75 -7.78
N THR A 404 13.13 16.67 -7.26
CA THR A 404 13.73 15.34 -7.32
C THR A 404 13.97 14.94 -8.77
N ILE A 405 15.22 14.68 -9.11
CA ILE A 405 15.64 14.06 -10.37
C ILE A 405 16.49 12.86 -9.99
N ARG A 406 16.15 11.71 -10.56
CA ARG A 406 16.81 10.41 -10.35
C ARG A 406 16.83 9.65 -11.68
N LYS A 407 17.50 8.50 -11.72
CA LYS A 407 17.26 7.51 -12.77
C LYS A 407 15.76 7.21 -12.87
N ALA A 408 15.22 7.12 -14.08
CA ALA A 408 13.84 6.68 -14.27
C ALA A 408 13.67 5.26 -13.68
N TRP A 409 12.47 4.90 -13.24
CA TRP A 409 12.25 3.58 -12.63
C TRP A 409 12.54 2.40 -13.59
N HIS A 410 12.53 2.65 -14.90
CA HIS A 410 12.89 1.70 -15.97
C HIS A 410 14.34 1.85 -16.47
N GLU A 411 15.14 2.72 -15.87
CA GLU A 411 16.53 2.97 -16.26
C GLU A 411 17.48 2.14 -15.40
N THR A 412 18.03 1.08 -16.00
CA THR A 412 19.03 0.18 -15.39
C THR A 412 20.32 0.90 -15.04
#